data_AF-A0A943GFA6-F1
#
_entry.id   AF-A0A943GFA6-F1
#
_cell.length_a   1.000
_cell.length_b   1.000
_cell.length_c   1.000
_cell.angle_alpha   90.00
_cell.angle_beta   90.00
_cell.angle_gamma   90.00
#
_symmetry.space_group_name_H-M   'P 1'
#
loop_
_entity.id
_entity.type
_entity.pdbx_description
1 polymer ?
#
loop_
_entity_poly.entity_id
_entity_poly.type
_entity_poly.pdbx_seq_one_letter_code
_entity_poly.pdbx_strand_id
1 'polypeptide(L)'
;YDMGAANRHSLGHSLSLEQRKRILAEAAEQRYVEFNGGETRYTSGTVHKLTENSTPIEREFYDFYRTPRGEFTPAGSSPLLTTHPTFTSNVKFMNFYPFNDIETISPRPMLFITGENAHSREFSEDAYQRAAEPKELYIVPGAGHVDLYDRVNLIPFAKLTSFFTENLK
;
A
#
# COMPACT_ATOMS: atom_id res chain seq x y z
N TYR A 1 4.26 3.28 -2.32
CA TYR A 1 3.86 2.51 -1.12
C TYR A 1 4.72 1.24 -1.07
N ASP A 2 5.60 1.10 -0.07
CA ASP A 2 6.42 -0.11 0.10
C ASP A 2 5.62 -1.17 0.87
N MET A 3 4.95 -2.05 0.13
CA MET A 3 4.21 -3.17 0.73
C MET A 3 5.11 -4.17 1.45
N GLY A 4 6.40 -4.21 1.11
CA GLY A 4 7.37 -5.04 1.80
C GLY A 4 7.66 -4.51 3.20
N ALA A 5 8.03 -3.23 3.32
CA ALA A 5 8.21 -2.59 4.61
C ALA A 5 6.91 -2.60 5.44
N ALA A 6 5.75 -2.31 4.84
CA ALA A 6 4.46 -2.38 5.53
C ALA A 6 4.18 -3.76 6.16
N ASN A 7 4.56 -4.86 5.51
CA ASN A 7 4.40 -6.20 6.07
C ASN A 7 5.53 -6.61 7.02
N ARG A 8 6.77 -6.15 6.78
CA ARG A 8 7.92 -6.48 7.64
C ARG A 8 7.94 -5.71 8.95
N HIS A 9 7.49 -4.47 8.94
CA HIS A 9 7.69 -3.49 10.00
C HIS A 9 6.38 -2.87 10.48
N SER A 10 5.26 -3.02 9.75
CA SER A 10 4.04 -2.24 9.98
C SER A 10 4.30 -0.73 9.83
N LEU A 11 3.22 0.07 9.86
CA LEU A 11 3.34 1.52 9.82
C LEU A 11 4.12 2.02 11.03
N GLY A 12 5.01 3.00 10.82
CA GLY A 12 5.85 3.56 11.88
C GLY A 12 6.77 2.53 12.57
N HIS A 13 7.10 1.43 11.88
CA HIS A 13 7.95 0.36 12.40
C HIS A 13 7.42 -0.29 13.70
N SER A 14 6.11 -0.35 13.85
CA SER A 14 5.42 -0.86 15.04
C SER A 14 5.49 -2.39 15.24
N LEU A 15 5.89 -3.15 14.23
CA LEU A 15 6.01 -4.62 14.30
C LEU A 15 7.41 -5.05 14.76
N SER A 16 7.47 -5.77 15.87
CA SER A 16 8.73 -6.37 16.36
C SER A 16 9.17 -7.58 15.52
N LEU A 17 10.46 -7.90 15.58
CA LEU A 17 11.01 -9.10 14.93
C LEU A 17 10.34 -10.40 15.43
N GLU A 18 10.03 -10.48 16.72
CA GLU A 18 9.37 -11.66 17.29
C GLU A 18 7.93 -11.82 16.79
N GLN A 19 7.17 -10.73 16.66
CA GLN A 19 5.84 -10.77 16.03
C GLN A 19 5.95 -11.17 14.55
N ARG A 20 6.93 -10.63 13.81
CA ARG A 20 7.18 -11.01 12.42
C ARG A 20 7.48 -12.50 12.28
N LYS A 21 8.34 -13.08 13.13
CA LYS A 21 8.64 -14.52 13.14
C LYS A 21 7.40 -15.36 13.42
N ARG A 22 6.54 -14.94 14.35
CA ARG A 22 5.26 -15.64 14.62
C ARG A 22 4.35 -15.64 13.42
N ILE A 23 4.19 -14.51 12.74
CA ILE A 23 3.39 -14.43 11.50
C ILE A 23 3.92 -15.39 10.43
N LEU A 24 5.24 -15.47 10.26
CA LEU A 24 5.86 -16.40 9.31
C LEU A 24 5.61 -17.87 9.68
N ALA A 25 5.71 -18.22 10.97
CA ALA A 25 5.41 -19.56 11.46
C ALA A 25 3.93 -19.93 11.27
N GLU A 26 3.01 -19.03 11.63
CA GLU A 26 1.57 -19.22 11.43
C GLU A 26 1.21 -19.38 9.95
N ALA A 27 1.85 -18.60 9.06
CA ALA A 27 1.62 -18.73 7.62
C ALA A 27 2.16 -20.07 7.08
N ALA A 28 3.28 -20.58 7.62
CA ALA A 28 3.80 -21.89 7.25
C ALA A 28 2.84 -23.01 7.64
N GLU A 29 2.28 -22.98 8.85
CA GLU A 29 1.23 -23.92 9.28
C GLU A 29 -0.03 -23.82 8.43
N GLN A 30 -0.47 -22.60 8.14
CA GLN A 30 -1.65 -22.38 7.30
C GLN A 30 -1.50 -22.97 5.90
N ARG A 31 -0.28 -23.02 5.34
CA ARG A 31 -0.03 -23.68 4.05
C ARG A 31 -0.35 -25.17 4.11
N TYR A 32 -0.08 -25.85 5.22
CA TYR A 32 -0.44 -27.26 5.39
C TYR A 32 -1.95 -27.46 5.55
N VAL A 33 -2.63 -26.54 6.26
CA VAL A 33 -4.10 -26.55 6.36
C VAL A 33 -4.72 -26.46 4.97
N GLU A 34 -4.30 -25.49 4.17
CA GLU A 34 -4.78 -25.29 2.79
C GLU A 34 -4.44 -26.49 1.89
N PHE A 35 -3.24 -27.05 2.01
CA PHE A 35 -2.83 -28.25 1.25
C PHE A 35 -3.70 -29.47 1.55
N ASN A 36 -4.13 -29.66 2.79
CA ASN A 36 -4.99 -30.77 3.20
C ASN A 36 -6.49 -30.52 2.92
N GLY A 37 -6.84 -29.46 2.19
CA GLY A 37 -8.22 -29.11 1.83
C GLY A 37 -8.98 -28.33 2.90
N GLY A 38 -8.28 -27.76 3.90
CA GLY A 38 -8.87 -26.84 4.87
C GLY A 38 -9.17 -25.46 4.29
N GLU A 39 -9.86 -24.63 5.08
CA GLU A 39 -10.25 -23.28 4.65
C GLU A 39 -9.06 -22.35 4.42
N THR A 40 -9.14 -21.54 3.37
CA THR A 40 -8.19 -20.45 3.10
C THR A 40 -8.38 -19.33 4.10
N ARG A 41 -7.28 -18.87 4.71
CA ARG A 41 -7.29 -17.67 5.55
C ARG A 41 -6.91 -16.45 4.75
N TYR A 42 -7.56 -15.32 5.05
CA TYR A 42 -7.26 -14.02 4.48
C TYR A 42 -6.68 -13.09 5.56
N THR A 43 -5.97 -12.05 5.15
CA THR A 43 -5.29 -11.12 6.04
C THR A 43 -5.35 -9.68 5.51
N SER A 44 -4.77 -8.73 6.26
CA SER A 44 -4.67 -7.30 5.93
C SER A 44 -5.97 -6.74 5.33
N GLY A 45 -5.95 -5.65 4.56
CA GLY A 45 -7.10 -5.17 3.76
C GLY A 45 -8.12 -4.31 4.51
N THR A 46 -9.11 -3.82 3.76
CA THR A 46 -10.14 -2.91 4.27
C THR A 46 -11.20 -3.65 5.08
N VAL A 47 -11.41 -3.21 6.32
CA VAL A 47 -12.46 -3.73 7.20
C VAL A 47 -13.84 -3.71 6.54
N HIS A 48 -14.68 -4.69 6.86
CA HIS A 48 -16.04 -4.78 6.31
C HIS A 48 -17.07 -3.94 7.06
N LYS A 49 -16.75 -3.50 8.28
CA LYS A 49 -17.61 -2.67 9.12
C LYS A 49 -16.73 -1.72 9.91
N LEU A 50 -17.22 -0.50 10.09
CA LEU A 50 -16.63 0.45 11.02
C LEU A 50 -17.21 0.24 12.42
N THR A 51 -16.38 0.46 13.43
CA THR A 51 -16.77 0.48 14.84
C THR A 51 -16.37 1.83 15.44
N GLU A 52 -16.74 2.08 16.70
CA GLU A 52 -16.25 3.24 17.44
C GLU A 52 -14.71 3.26 17.55
N ASN A 53 -14.08 2.08 17.62
CA ASN A 53 -12.64 1.91 17.75
C ASN A 53 -11.89 1.91 16.41
N SER A 54 -12.60 2.03 15.27
CA SER A 54 -11.93 2.04 13.97
C SER A 54 -11.02 3.26 13.83
N THR A 55 -9.78 3.00 13.43
CA THR A 55 -8.72 3.99 13.22
C THR A 55 -9.03 4.91 12.03
N PRO A 56 -8.38 6.09 11.93
CA PRO A 56 -8.53 6.96 10.76
C PRO A 56 -8.20 6.25 9.44
N ILE A 57 -7.20 5.37 9.44
CA ILE A 57 -6.79 4.58 8.25
C ILE A 57 -7.91 3.61 7.86
N GLU A 58 -8.48 2.87 8.81
CA GLU A 58 -9.60 1.96 8.52
C GLU A 58 -10.82 2.70 7.97
N ARG A 59 -11.12 3.88 8.53
CA ARG A 59 -12.21 4.74 8.04
C ARG A 59 -11.95 5.25 6.64
N GLU A 60 -10.74 5.73 6.37
CA GLU A 60 -10.30 6.21 5.06
C GLU A 60 -10.44 5.12 3.99
N PHE A 61 -9.89 3.94 4.24
CA PHE A 61 -10.01 2.82 3.31
C PHE A 61 -11.44 2.30 3.16
N TYR A 62 -12.22 2.25 4.26
CA TYR A 62 -13.63 1.86 4.22
C TYR A 62 -14.43 2.80 3.32
N ASP A 63 -14.25 4.11 3.48
CA ASP A 63 -14.95 5.12 2.69
C ASP A 63 -14.77 4.90 1.19
N PHE A 64 -13.59 4.47 0.74
CA PHE A 64 -13.36 4.12 -0.66
C PHE A 64 -13.89 2.73 -1.03
N TYR A 65 -13.42 1.66 -0.38
CA TYR A 65 -13.64 0.28 -0.82
C TYR A 65 -14.96 -0.35 -0.38
N ARG A 66 -15.74 0.30 0.50
CA ARG A 66 -16.96 -0.25 1.10
C ARG A 66 -18.18 0.66 0.97
N THR A 67 -18.06 1.74 0.19
CA THR A 67 -19.17 2.64 -0.14
C THR A 67 -19.29 2.80 -1.66
N PRO A 68 -20.38 3.40 -2.19
CA PRO A 68 -20.51 3.68 -3.62
C PRO A 68 -19.39 4.56 -4.22
N ARG A 69 -18.50 5.14 -3.41
CA ARG A 69 -17.33 5.90 -3.88
C ARG A 69 -16.39 5.06 -4.74
N GLY A 70 -16.09 3.83 -4.33
CA GLY A 70 -15.12 2.96 -5.00
C GLY A 70 -15.35 1.46 -4.81
N GLU A 71 -16.47 1.05 -4.20
CA GLU A 71 -16.80 -0.36 -4.06
C GLU A 71 -17.02 -1.02 -5.43
N PHE A 72 -16.36 -2.17 -5.61
CA PHE A 72 -16.59 -3.03 -6.75
C PHE A 72 -16.22 -4.47 -6.41
N THR A 73 -17.21 -5.35 -6.44
CA THR A 73 -17.02 -6.80 -6.34
C THR A 73 -17.51 -7.46 -7.65
N PRO A 74 -16.62 -8.08 -8.44
CA PRO A 74 -17.03 -8.76 -9.67
C PRO A 74 -18.09 -9.85 -9.39
N ALA A 75 -19.01 -10.06 -10.35
CA ALA A 75 -19.96 -11.16 -10.27
C ALA A 75 -19.23 -12.51 -10.14
N GLY A 76 -19.62 -13.31 -9.16
CA GLY A 76 -18.97 -14.59 -8.85
C GLY A 76 -17.72 -14.48 -7.96
N SER A 77 -17.35 -13.28 -7.51
CA SER A 77 -16.32 -13.08 -6.50
C SER A 77 -16.91 -12.79 -5.11
N SER A 78 -16.06 -12.78 -4.09
CA SER A 78 -16.43 -12.43 -2.71
C SER A 78 -15.88 -11.05 -2.35
N PRO A 79 -16.62 -10.22 -1.58
CA PRO A 79 -16.09 -8.99 -1.00
C PRO A 79 -14.83 -9.20 -0.16
N LEU A 80 -14.60 -10.42 0.37
CA LEU A 80 -13.37 -10.77 1.06
C LEU A 80 -12.15 -10.66 0.12
N LEU A 81 -12.34 -10.92 -1.17
CA LEU A 81 -11.26 -10.97 -2.16
C LEU A 81 -10.93 -9.61 -2.79
N THR A 82 -11.68 -8.54 -2.48
CA THR A 82 -11.45 -7.22 -3.09
C THR A 82 -10.22 -6.53 -2.50
N THR A 83 -9.92 -6.77 -1.23
CA THR A 83 -8.82 -6.10 -0.50
C THR A 83 -8.02 -7.02 0.41
N HIS A 84 -8.51 -8.23 0.72
CA HIS A 84 -7.81 -9.15 1.60
C HIS A 84 -7.00 -10.17 0.78
N PRO A 85 -5.66 -10.08 0.74
CA PRO A 85 -4.84 -11.15 0.19
C PRO A 85 -4.96 -12.43 1.05
N THR A 86 -4.64 -13.58 0.46
CA THR A 86 -4.51 -14.81 1.26
C THR A 86 -3.36 -14.66 2.27
N PHE A 87 -3.56 -15.15 3.48
CA PHE A 87 -2.56 -15.07 4.55
C PHE A 87 -1.24 -15.73 4.12
N THR A 88 -1.33 -16.86 3.43
CA THR A 88 -0.17 -17.64 2.95
C THR A 88 0.60 -16.99 1.80
N SER A 89 -0.03 -16.14 0.98
CA SER A 89 0.65 -15.41 -0.09
C SER A 89 1.21 -14.07 0.38
N ASN A 90 0.54 -13.43 1.35
CA ASN A 90 0.92 -12.11 1.85
C ASN A 90 2.33 -12.09 2.48
N VAL A 91 2.80 -13.22 3.05
CA VAL A 91 4.18 -13.32 3.59
C VAL A 91 5.26 -13.14 2.52
N LYS A 92 4.95 -13.27 1.22
CA LYS A 92 5.89 -12.94 0.15
C LYS A 92 6.32 -11.48 0.19
N PHE A 93 5.43 -10.56 0.60
CA PHE A 93 5.80 -9.16 0.77
C PHE A 93 6.89 -8.99 1.84
N MET A 94 6.93 -9.84 2.87
CA MET A 94 8.01 -9.76 3.86
C MET A 94 9.40 -10.01 3.24
N ASN A 95 9.48 -10.65 2.07
CA ASN A 95 10.72 -10.85 1.31
C ASN A 95 10.80 -9.97 0.05
N PHE A 96 9.92 -8.97 -0.10
CA PHE A 96 9.90 -8.08 -1.24
C PHE A 96 10.52 -6.74 -0.86
N TYR A 97 11.58 -6.32 -1.56
CA TYR A 97 12.30 -5.07 -1.29
C TYR A 97 12.20 -4.20 -2.55
N PRO A 98 11.07 -3.49 -2.76
CA PRO A 98 10.74 -2.86 -4.04
C PRO A 98 11.73 -1.77 -4.44
N PHE A 99 12.45 -1.21 -3.48
CA PHE A 99 13.33 -0.09 -3.72
C PHE A 99 14.81 -0.50 -3.75
N ASN A 100 15.17 -1.79 -3.66
CA ASN A 100 16.55 -2.20 -3.91
C ASN A 100 16.98 -1.71 -5.31
N ASP A 101 18.18 -1.14 -5.37
CA ASP A 101 18.78 -0.58 -6.59
C ASP A 101 17.97 0.59 -7.22
N ILE A 102 17.08 1.26 -6.46
CA ILE A 102 16.26 2.39 -6.96
C ILE A 102 17.12 3.54 -7.53
N GLU A 103 18.34 3.71 -7.02
CA GLU A 103 19.32 4.67 -7.51
C GLU A 103 19.74 4.41 -8.96
N THR A 104 19.66 3.16 -9.44
CA THR A 104 20.00 2.78 -10.82
C THR A 104 18.97 3.25 -11.85
N ILE A 105 17.85 3.85 -11.41
CA ILE A 105 16.91 4.52 -12.32
C ILE A 105 17.57 5.75 -12.97
N SER A 106 18.44 6.44 -12.23
CA SER A 106 19.28 7.53 -12.74
C SER A 106 20.06 7.10 -13.99
N PRO A 107 20.24 7.98 -15.01
CA PRO A 107 19.90 9.41 -15.03
C PRO A 107 18.45 9.73 -15.40
N ARG A 108 17.55 8.73 -15.49
CA ARG A 108 16.13 9.00 -15.75
C ARG A 108 15.50 9.67 -14.54
N PRO A 109 14.65 10.69 -14.75
CA PRO A 109 14.04 11.44 -13.65
C PRO A 109 12.96 10.63 -12.95
N MET A 110 12.82 10.85 -11.63
CA MET A 110 11.74 10.27 -10.83
C MET A 110 10.94 11.34 -10.10
N LEU A 111 9.62 11.27 -10.23
CA LEU A 111 8.68 12.09 -9.48
C LEU A 111 7.90 11.20 -8.50
N PHE A 112 8.04 11.47 -7.21
CA PHE A 112 7.25 10.85 -6.15
C PHE A 112 6.13 11.79 -5.73
N ILE A 113 4.90 11.29 -5.65
CA ILE A 113 3.72 12.07 -5.23
C ILE A 113 3.12 11.41 -4.00
N THR A 114 2.79 12.22 -2.99
CA THR A 114 2.11 11.74 -1.77
C THR A 114 1.22 12.83 -1.21
N GLY A 115 0.13 12.43 -0.54
CA GLY A 115 -0.68 13.35 0.25
C GLY A 115 0.06 13.80 1.51
N GLU A 116 -0.17 15.04 1.94
CA GLU A 116 0.38 15.60 3.20
C GLU A 116 -0.03 14.77 4.41
N ASN A 117 -1.30 14.32 4.45
CA ASN A 117 -1.90 13.59 5.56
C ASN A 117 -1.95 12.07 5.32
N ALA A 118 -1.32 11.58 4.25
CA ALA A 118 -1.30 10.16 3.94
C ALA A 118 -0.47 9.39 4.98
N HIS A 119 -1.07 8.38 5.63
CA HIS A 119 -0.35 7.47 6.52
C HIS A 119 0.83 6.77 5.80
N SER A 120 0.74 6.64 4.47
CA SER A 120 1.74 6.03 3.62
C SER A 120 2.89 6.94 3.20
N ARG A 121 2.89 8.21 3.63
CA ARG A 121 3.87 9.21 3.21
C ARG A 121 5.31 8.77 3.48
N GLU A 122 5.52 8.06 4.60
CA GLU A 122 6.81 7.48 5.00
C GLU A 122 7.47 6.66 3.86
N PHE A 123 6.68 5.95 3.05
CA PHE A 123 7.21 5.15 1.95
C PHE A 123 7.70 5.99 0.76
N SER A 124 7.04 7.11 0.47
CA SER A 124 7.48 8.02 -0.59
C SER A 124 8.72 8.81 -0.16
N GLU A 125 8.79 9.18 1.12
CA GLU A 125 9.96 9.83 1.72
C GLU A 125 11.18 8.90 1.71
N ASP A 126 11.03 7.62 2.10
CA ASP A 126 12.11 6.64 2.04
C ASP A 126 12.58 6.38 0.59
N ALA A 127 11.64 6.19 -0.34
CA ALA A 127 11.96 6.02 -1.75
C ALA A 127 12.76 7.23 -2.31
N TYR A 128 12.30 8.45 -1.99
CA TYR A 128 12.98 9.68 -2.39
C TYR A 128 14.37 9.79 -1.78
N GLN A 129 14.57 9.46 -0.49
CA GLN A 129 15.88 9.49 0.15
C GLN A 129 16.86 8.55 -0.53
N ARG A 130 16.42 7.34 -0.88
CA ARG A 130 17.26 6.29 -1.47
C ARG A 130 17.53 6.47 -2.97
N ALA A 131 16.63 7.14 -3.69
CA ALA A 131 16.79 7.47 -5.10
C ALA A 131 18.03 8.36 -5.38
N ALA A 132 18.64 8.21 -6.56
CA ALA A 132 19.63 9.17 -7.07
C ALA A 132 18.94 10.29 -7.88
N GLU A 133 19.66 11.39 -8.10
CA GLU A 133 19.20 12.48 -8.95
C GLU A 133 19.14 12.07 -10.44
N PRO A 134 18.26 12.69 -11.26
CA PRO A 134 17.28 13.72 -10.90
C PRO A 134 16.03 13.16 -10.23
N LYS A 135 15.63 13.72 -9.09
CA LYS A 135 14.44 13.29 -8.32
C LYS A 135 13.65 14.45 -7.72
N GLU A 136 12.36 14.24 -7.54
CA GLU A 136 11.48 15.20 -6.88
C GLU A 136 10.44 14.51 -5.99
N LEU A 137 10.18 15.07 -4.81
CA LEU A 137 9.07 14.69 -3.95
C LEU A 137 8.03 15.82 -3.92
N TYR A 138 6.84 15.55 -4.47
CA TYR A 138 5.72 16.47 -4.49
C TYR A 138 4.67 16.07 -3.46
N ILE A 139 4.50 16.91 -2.44
CA ILE A 139 3.53 16.70 -1.35
C ILE A 139 2.26 17.50 -1.68
N VAL A 140 1.11 16.81 -1.77
CA VAL A 140 -0.19 17.42 -2.04
C VAL A 140 -0.81 17.90 -0.71
N PRO A 141 -0.97 19.21 -0.48
CA PRO A 141 -1.51 19.74 0.77
C PRO A 141 -2.92 19.22 1.06
N GLY A 142 -3.20 18.89 2.32
CA GLY A 142 -4.50 18.43 2.79
C GLY A 142 -4.90 17.01 2.40
N ALA A 143 -4.27 16.39 1.38
CA ALA A 143 -4.69 15.10 0.86
C ALA A 143 -4.27 13.91 1.75
N GLY A 144 -5.18 12.94 1.92
CA GLY A 144 -4.91 11.61 2.46
C GLY A 144 -4.30 10.64 1.44
N HIS A 145 -4.26 9.36 1.79
CA HIS A 145 -3.80 8.28 0.92
C HIS A 145 -4.81 8.00 -0.21
N VAL A 146 -6.07 7.72 0.14
CA VAL A 146 -7.10 7.35 -0.85
C VAL A 146 -7.61 8.56 -1.62
N ASP A 147 -7.38 9.78 -1.12
CA ASP A 147 -7.79 11.01 -1.79
C ASP A 147 -7.18 11.16 -3.18
N LEU A 148 -5.95 10.68 -3.37
CA LEU A 148 -5.27 10.72 -4.67
C LEU A 148 -5.71 9.60 -5.63
N TYR A 149 -6.68 8.75 -5.25
CA TYR A 149 -7.22 7.71 -6.13
C TYR A 149 -8.27 8.27 -7.09
N ASP A 150 -9.15 9.14 -6.59
CA ASP A 150 -10.37 9.56 -7.30
C ASP A 150 -10.72 11.04 -7.18
N ARG A 151 -10.20 11.78 -6.18
CA ARG A 151 -10.54 13.20 -6.00
C ARG A 151 -9.74 14.07 -6.97
N VAL A 152 -10.30 14.27 -8.16
CA VAL A 152 -9.68 15.01 -9.28
C VAL A 152 -9.25 16.44 -8.95
N ASN A 153 -9.85 17.05 -7.92
CA ASN A 153 -9.47 18.37 -7.42
C ASN A 153 -8.22 18.37 -6.52
N LEU A 154 -7.78 17.20 -6.06
CA LEU A 154 -6.55 17.01 -5.28
C LEU A 154 -5.43 16.37 -6.10
N ILE A 155 -5.77 15.55 -7.10
CA ILE A 155 -4.77 14.92 -7.97
C ILE A 155 -3.99 16.01 -8.73
N PRO A 156 -2.65 16.05 -8.63
CA PRO A 156 -1.84 17.13 -9.20
C PRO A 156 -1.57 16.89 -10.70
N PHE A 157 -2.63 16.85 -11.51
CA PHE A 157 -2.54 16.59 -12.95
C PHE A 157 -1.59 17.56 -13.67
N ALA A 158 -1.60 18.85 -13.32
CA ALA A 158 -0.69 19.82 -13.89
C ALA A 158 0.80 19.45 -13.66
N LYS A 159 1.14 18.94 -12.47
CA LYS A 159 2.50 18.49 -12.15
C LYS A 159 2.90 17.27 -12.97
N LEU A 160 2.01 16.27 -13.07
CA LEU A 160 2.22 15.08 -13.89
C LEU A 160 2.40 15.45 -15.38
N THR A 161 1.54 16.31 -15.91
CA THR A 161 1.63 16.79 -17.29
C THR A 161 2.95 17.50 -17.57
N SER A 162 3.39 18.41 -16.70
CA SER A 162 4.69 19.09 -16.84
C SER A 162 5.83 18.07 -16.85
N PHE A 163 5.86 17.18 -15.86
CA PHE A 163 6.92 16.19 -15.70
C PHE A 163 7.05 15.28 -16.93
N PHE A 164 5.95 14.73 -17.45
CA PHE A 164 6.03 13.86 -18.62
C PHE A 164 6.33 14.62 -19.91
N THR A 165 5.79 15.83 -20.09
CA THR A 165 6.07 16.66 -21.29
C THR A 165 7.55 17.04 -21.37
N GLU A 166 8.19 17.30 -20.22
CA GLU A 166 9.61 17.67 -20.17
C GLU A 166 10.54 16.48 -20.41
N ASN A 167 10.14 15.27 -19.97
CA ASN A 167 11.05 14.12 -19.84
C ASN A 167 10.78 12.96 -20.81
N LEU A 168 9.64 12.94 -21.53
CA LEU A 168 9.34 11.96 -22.58
C LEU A 168 9.40 12.61 -23.97
N LYS A 169 10.60 13.05 -24.35
CA LYS A 169 10.88 13.60 -25.68
C LYS A 169 11.25 12.52 -26.68
#